data_AF-A0A6I5ELA5-F1
#
_entry.id   AF-A0A6I5ELA5-F1
#
_cell.length_a   1.000
_cell.length_b   1.000
_cell.length_c   1.000
_cell.angle_alpha   90.00
_cell.angle_beta   90.00
_cell.angle_gamma   90.00
#
_symmetry.space_group_name_H-M   'P 1'
#
loop_
_entity.id
_entity.type
_entity.pdbx_description
1 polymer ?
#
loop_
_entity_poly.entity_id
_entity_poly.type
_entity_poly.pdbx_seq_one_letter_code
_entity_poly.pdbx_strand_id
1 'polypeptide(L)'
;MVVLARTLPATAEVRNWSSAWVGLDAALAVGLAGTGLLLRRRDRRHVLAAAATSALLVMDAWFDVLTARAGVELLTAGLLAVCVELPLAGVCARIAVRGLPGRDARSLAGPHRLPVER
;
A
#
# COMPACT_ATOMS: atom_id res chain seq x y z
N MET A 1 -7.44 -18.60 -12.24
CA MET A 1 -8.17 -18.33 -10.98
C MET A 1 -9.23 -19.38 -10.68
N VAL A 2 -10.19 -19.64 -11.59
CA VAL A 2 -11.24 -20.67 -11.37
C VAL A 2 -10.66 -22.08 -11.13
N VAL A 3 -9.62 -22.48 -11.86
CA VAL A 3 -8.95 -23.78 -11.66
C VAL A 3 -8.36 -23.87 -10.25
N LEU A 4 -7.51 -22.92 -9.84
CA LEU A 4 -6.91 -22.90 -8.50
C LEU A 4 -7.97 -22.96 -7.38
N ALA A 5 -9.03 -22.16 -7.48
CA ALA A 5 -10.08 -22.12 -6.47
C ALA A 5 -10.81 -23.48 -6.29
N ARG A 6 -10.76 -24.36 -7.31
CA ARG A 6 -11.39 -25.69 -7.25
C ARG A 6 -10.42 -26.81 -6.92
N THR A 7 -9.13 -26.64 -7.20
CA THR A 7 -8.15 -27.72 -7.10
C THR A 7 -7.25 -27.62 -5.87
N LEU A 8 -7.14 -26.46 -5.22
CA LEU A 8 -6.34 -26.32 -4.01
C LEU A 8 -7.04 -26.95 -2.79
N PRO A 9 -6.28 -27.62 -1.90
CA PRO A 9 -6.79 -28.07 -0.61
C PRO A 9 -7.31 -26.90 0.22
N ALA A 10 -8.38 -27.14 1.00
CA ALA A 10 -8.97 -26.14 1.87
C ALA A 10 -8.06 -25.74 3.06
N THR A 11 -7.10 -26.60 3.42
CA THR A 11 -6.16 -26.38 4.51
C THR A 11 -4.74 -26.67 4.04
N ALA A 12 -3.78 -25.92 4.58
CA ALA A 12 -2.36 -26.10 4.33
C ALA A 12 -1.58 -25.92 5.65
N GLU A 13 -0.61 -26.79 5.88
CA GLU A 13 0.34 -26.64 6.99
C GLU A 13 1.54 -25.80 6.51
N VAL A 14 1.83 -24.71 7.22
CA VAL A 14 2.90 -23.77 6.85
C VAL A 14 4.04 -23.90 7.85
N ARG A 15 5.21 -24.36 7.37
CA ARG A 15 6.37 -24.70 8.22
C ARG A 15 6.92 -23.52 9.05
N ASN A 16 6.94 -22.30 8.48
CA ASN A 16 7.51 -21.11 9.11
C ASN A 16 6.44 -20.06 9.43
N TRP A 17 5.28 -20.50 9.93
CA TRP A 17 4.11 -19.64 10.15
C TRP A 17 4.44 -18.35 10.92
N SER A 18 5.06 -18.45 12.10
CA SER A 18 5.42 -17.28 12.90
C SER A 18 6.39 -16.33 12.18
N SER A 19 7.36 -16.86 11.42
CA SER A 19 8.30 -16.02 10.69
C SER A 19 7.64 -15.27 9.53
N ALA A 20 6.60 -15.85 8.91
CA ALA A 20 5.83 -15.17 7.87
C ALA A 20 5.13 -13.91 8.43
N TRP A 21 4.49 -14.05 9.59
CA TRP A 21 3.86 -12.93 10.31
C TRP A 21 4.85 -11.85 10.70
N VAL A 22 5.93 -12.23 11.39
CA VAL A 22 6.98 -11.29 11.79
C VAL A 22 7.60 -10.59 10.57
N GLY A 23 7.74 -11.29 9.45
CA GLY A 23 8.24 -10.72 8.20
C GLY A 23 7.30 -9.68 7.60
N LEU A 24 5.99 -9.94 7.60
CA LEU A 24 4.96 -9.01 7.14
C LEU A 24 4.92 -7.76 8.03
N ASP A 25 4.88 -7.93 9.34
CA ASP A 25 4.92 -6.84 10.33
C ASP A 25 6.17 -5.97 10.17
N ALA A 26 7.34 -6.61 10.02
CA ALA A 26 8.59 -5.90 9.82
C ALA A 26 8.59 -5.11 8.51
N ALA A 27 8.04 -5.67 7.42
CA ALA A 27 7.92 -4.97 6.15
C ALA A 27 6.99 -3.75 6.25
N LEU A 28 5.86 -3.87 6.96
CA LEU A 28 4.95 -2.76 7.25
C LEU A 28 5.61 -1.67 8.09
N ALA A 29 6.29 -2.06 9.18
CA ALA A 29 7.00 -1.14 10.05
C ALA A 29 8.07 -0.35 9.28
N VAL A 30 8.86 -1.04 8.44
CA VAL A 30 9.86 -0.41 7.57
C VAL A 30 9.20 0.50 6.54
N GLY A 31 8.08 0.08 5.94
CA GLY A 31 7.32 0.88 4.98
C GLY A 31 6.79 2.18 5.58
N LEU A 32 6.16 2.10 6.75
CA LEU A 32 5.61 3.26 7.47
C LEU A 32 6.73 4.19 7.96
N ALA A 33 7.76 3.64 8.61
CA ALA A 33 8.91 4.43 9.09
C ALA A 33 9.67 5.07 7.93
N GLY A 34 9.88 4.33 6.84
CA GLY A 34 10.52 4.82 5.62
C GLY A 34 9.71 5.93 4.95
N THR A 35 8.39 5.73 4.81
CA THR A 35 7.47 6.75 4.29
C THR A 35 7.52 8.01 5.15
N GLY A 36 7.41 7.88 6.47
CA GLY A 36 7.47 9.00 7.41
C GLY A 36 8.82 9.73 7.37
N LEU A 37 9.93 9.00 7.34
CA LEU A 37 11.27 9.57 7.28
C LEU A 37 11.51 10.33 5.97
N LEU A 38 11.15 9.74 4.83
CA LEU A 38 11.30 10.37 3.52
C LEU A 38 10.40 11.61 3.41
N LEU A 39 9.18 11.54 3.93
CA LEU A 39 8.25 12.67 3.97
C LEU A 39 8.82 13.82 4.83
N ARG A 40 9.39 13.51 6.01
CA ARG A 40 10.06 14.50 6.87
C ARG A 40 11.28 15.13 6.19
N ARG A 41 12.02 14.36 5.40
CA ARG A 41 13.17 14.86 4.61
C ARG A 41 12.78 15.60 3.34
N ARG A 42 11.48 15.68 3.00
CA ARG A 42 10.96 16.20 1.73
C ARG A 42 11.57 15.51 0.49
N ASP A 43 11.98 14.26 0.64
CA ASP A 43 12.54 13.46 -0.45
C ASP A 43 11.40 12.94 -1.34
N ARG A 44 11.47 13.14 -2.67
CA ARG A 44 10.45 12.69 -3.63
C ARG A 44 10.19 11.18 -3.59
N ARG A 45 11.13 10.37 -3.11
CA ARG A 45 10.97 8.92 -2.95
C ARG A 45 9.84 8.53 -1.98
N HIS A 46 9.38 9.45 -1.12
CA HIS A 46 8.23 9.20 -0.24
C HIS A 46 6.99 8.76 -1.01
N VAL A 47 6.83 9.16 -2.28
CA VAL A 47 5.70 8.75 -3.13
C VAL A 47 5.69 7.24 -3.34
N LEU A 48 6.84 6.67 -3.72
CA LEU A 48 6.97 5.24 -3.98
C LEU A 48 6.86 4.44 -2.69
N ALA A 49 7.52 4.90 -1.62
CA ALA A 49 7.42 4.26 -0.31
C ALA A 49 5.98 4.25 0.20
N ALA A 50 5.26 5.37 0.11
CA ALA A 50 3.88 5.50 0.54
C ALA A 50 2.93 4.64 -0.30
N ALA A 51 3.13 4.58 -1.63
CA ALA A 51 2.33 3.73 -2.50
C ALA A 51 2.53 2.24 -2.19
N ALA A 52 3.78 1.80 -2.02
CA ALA A 52 4.11 0.43 -1.64
C ALA A 52 3.54 0.07 -0.27
N THR A 53 3.68 0.95 0.72
CA THR A 53 3.17 0.75 2.08
C THR A 53 1.64 0.69 2.11
N SER A 54 0.98 1.52 1.30
CA SER A 54 -0.48 1.48 1.14
C SER A 54 -0.95 0.13 0.59
N ALA A 55 -0.32 -0.36 -0.49
CA ALA A 55 -0.64 -1.66 -1.04
C ALA A 55 -0.37 -2.80 -0.04
N LEU A 56 0.73 -2.71 0.72
CA LEU A 56 1.07 -3.69 1.73
C LEU A 56 0.03 -3.75 2.87
N LEU A 57 -0.45 -2.60 3.37
CA LEU A 57 -1.51 -2.53 4.39
C LEU A 57 -2.85 -3.11 3.90
N VAL A 58 -3.19 -2.95 2.62
CA VAL A 58 -4.40 -3.58 2.05
C VAL A 58 -4.24 -5.11 2.00
N MET A 59 -3.05 -5.58 1.62
CA MET A 59 -2.75 -7.01 1.59
C MET A 59 -2.72 -7.63 3.00
N ASP A 60 -2.22 -6.89 3.98
CA ASP A 60 -2.21 -7.24 5.40
C ASP A 60 -3.63 -7.44 5.94
N ALA A 61 -4.49 -6.43 5.79
CA ALA A 61 -5.89 -6.51 6.18
C ALA A 61 -6.65 -7.69 5.55
N TRP A 62 -6.37 -7.95 4.27
CA TRP A 62 -6.92 -9.11 3.58
C TRP A 62 -6.40 -10.42 4.18
N PHE A 63 -5.11 -10.50 4.49
CA PHE A 63 -4.47 -11.69 5.04
C PHE A 63 -4.95 -11.99 6.46
N ASP A 64 -5.07 -10.97 7.32
CA ASP A 64 -5.56 -11.09 8.69
C ASP A 64 -6.96 -11.68 8.75
N VAL A 65 -7.87 -11.14 7.94
CA VAL A 65 -9.25 -11.63 7.89
C VAL A 65 -9.32 -13.07 7.37
N LEU A 66 -8.50 -13.44 6.38
CA LEU A 66 -8.52 -14.80 5.81
C LEU A 66 -7.88 -15.86 6.70
N THR A 67 -6.98 -15.47 7.60
CA THR A 67 -6.21 -16.38 8.45
C THR A 67 -6.73 -16.44 9.88
N ALA A 68 -7.63 -15.52 10.25
CA ALA A 68 -8.29 -15.50 11.54
C ALA A 68 -9.19 -16.73 11.75
N ARG A 69 -9.20 -17.24 12.98
CA ARG A 69 -10.14 -18.29 13.38
C ARG A 69 -11.54 -17.71 13.56
N ALA A 70 -12.55 -18.54 13.34
CA ALA A 70 -13.94 -18.15 13.57
C ALA A 70 -14.18 -17.68 15.02
N GLY A 71 -15.10 -16.72 15.18
CA GLY A 71 -15.46 -16.15 16.48
C GLY A 71 -14.76 -14.82 16.75
N VAL A 72 -14.19 -14.68 17.95
CA VAL A 72 -13.61 -13.40 18.42
C VAL A 72 -12.42 -12.97 17.57
N GLU A 73 -11.54 -13.88 17.16
CA GLU A 73 -10.38 -13.55 16.32
C GLU A 73 -10.79 -12.94 14.98
N LEU A 74 -11.78 -13.50 14.30
CA LEU A 74 -12.32 -12.93 13.06
C LEU A 74 -12.96 -11.55 13.26
N LEU A 75 -13.68 -11.35 14.37
CA LEU A 75 -14.24 -10.03 14.70
C LEU A 75 -13.13 -9.02 14.96
N THR A 76 -12.09 -9.40 15.71
CA THR A 76 -10.93 -8.55 15.98
C THR A 76 -10.18 -8.21 14.69
N ALA A 77 -9.88 -9.20 13.85
CA ALA A 77 -9.23 -8.98 12.55
C ALA A 77 -10.06 -8.06 11.65
N GLY A 78 -11.38 -8.29 11.57
CA GLY A 78 -12.28 -7.42 10.80
C GLY A 78 -12.32 -5.98 11.33
N LEU A 79 -12.31 -5.79 12.65
CA LEU A 79 -12.26 -4.47 13.27
C LEU A 79 -10.92 -3.78 13.02
N LEU A 80 -9.79 -4.47 13.15
CA LEU A 80 -8.47 -3.92 12.86
C LEU A 80 -8.32 -3.55 11.38
N ALA A 81 -8.77 -4.42 10.48
CA ALA A 81 -8.80 -4.16 9.04
C ALA A 81 -9.54 -2.85 8.72
N VAL A 82 -10.76 -2.69 9.23
CA VAL A 82 -11.61 -1.53 8.92
C VAL A 82 -11.19 -0.25 9.65
N CYS A 83 -10.76 -0.36 10.91
CA CYS A 83 -10.50 0.80 11.77
C CYS A 83 -9.03 1.23 11.80
N VAL A 84 -8.10 0.37 11.43
CA VAL A 84 -6.65 0.64 11.54
C VAL A 84 -5.96 0.51 10.19
N GLU A 85 -5.93 -0.69 9.62
CA GLU A 85 -5.11 -0.98 8.44
C GLU A 85 -5.59 -0.25 7.19
N LEU A 86 -6.87 -0.36 6.83
CA LEU A 86 -7.42 0.31 5.66
C LEU A 86 -7.38 1.85 5.78
N PRO A 87 -7.66 2.46 6.96
CA PRO A 87 -7.44 3.88 7.16
C PRO A 87 -5.98 4.30 6.98
N LEU A 88 -5.01 3.57 7.57
CA LEU A 88 -3.59 3.84 7.35
C LEU A 88 -3.21 3.68 5.87
N ALA A 89 -3.76 2.68 5.18
CA ALA A 89 -3.53 2.47 3.76
C ALA A 89 -4.03 3.67 2.95
N GLY A 90 -5.21 4.20 3.29
CA GLY A 90 -5.78 5.40 2.70
C GLY A 90 -4.94 6.65 2.93
N VAL A 91 -4.37 6.81 4.14
CA VAL A 91 -3.42 7.90 4.44
C VAL A 91 -2.16 7.78 3.58
N CYS A 92 -1.57 6.58 3.49
CA CYS A 92 -0.39 6.34 2.66
C CYS A 92 -0.68 6.58 1.17
N ALA A 93 -1.83 6.11 0.65
CA ALA A 93 -2.27 6.38 -0.71
C ALA A 93 -2.43 7.89 -0.96
N ARG A 94 -3.04 8.62 -0.02
CA ARG A 94 -3.21 10.07 -0.11
C ARG A 94 -1.87 10.80 -0.14
N ILE A 95 -0.90 10.36 0.67
CA ILE A 95 0.47 10.90 0.65
C ILE A 95 1.11 10.65 -0.72
N ALA A 96 1.01 9.43 -1.24
CA ALA A 96 1.56 9.08 -2.55
C ALA A 96 0.96 9.93 -3.67
N VAL A 97 -0.37 10.03 -3.74
CA VAL A 97 -1.09 10.78 -4.77
C VAL A 97 -0.74 12.27 -4.74
N ARG A 98 -0.61 12.86 -3.54
CA ARG A 98 -0.25 14.28 -3.39
C ARG A 98 1.19 14.59 -3.76
N GLY A 99 2.09 13.62 -3.63
CA GLY A 99 3.50 13.79 -3.99
C GLY A 99 3.79 13.56 -5.47
N LEU A 100 2.82 13.04 -6.25
CA LEU A 100 2.97 12.96 -7.70
C LEU A 100 3.07 14.37 -8.28
N PRO A 101 4.11 14.68 -9.07
CA PRO A 101 4.17 15.93 -9.82
C PRO A 101 2.87 16.09 -10.62
N GLY A 102 2.21 17.24 -10.48
CA GLY A 102 0.99 17.53 -11.24
C GLY A 102 1.22 17.22 -12.71
N ARG A 103 0.19 16.68 -13.38
CA ARG A 103 0.09 16.61 -14.84
C ARG A 103 0.00 18.02 -15.43
N ASP A 104 0.95 18.90 -15.11
CA ASP A 104 1.12 20.19 -15.72
C ASP A 104 1.85 20.02 -17.05
N ALA A 105 1.14 19.38 -17.98
CA ALA A 105 1.31 19.59 -19.41
C ALA A 105 0.88 21.02 -19.83
N ARG A 106 0.85 21.98 -18.89
CA ARG A 106 1.24 23.38 -19.13
C ARG A 106 2.65 23.49 -19.71
N SER A 107 3.46 22.43 -19.68
CA SER A 107 4.73 22.32 -20.41
C SER A 107 4.59 22.03 -21.91
N LEU A 108 3.41 21.61 -22.40
CA LEU A 108 3.15 21.39 -23.84
C LEU A 108 2.40 22.56 -24.52
N ALA A 109 2.00 23.57 -23.75
CA ALA A 109 1.34 24.78 -24.25
C ALA A 109 2.24 26.02 -24.08
N GLY A 110 3.54 25.86 -24.35
CA GLY A 110 4.40 27.03 -24.59
C GLY A 110 3.90 27.76 -25.85
N PRO A 111 3.67 29.08 -25.82
CA PRO A 111 3.23 29.80 -27.00
C PRO A 111 4.34 29.73 -28.04
N HIS A 112 4.08 29.01 -29.13
CA HIS A 112 4.91 29.07 -30.33
C HIS A 112 4.79 30.49 -30.91
N ARG A 113 5.55 31.44 -30.34
CA ARG A 113 5.77 32.75 -30.96
C ARG A 113 6.65 32.50 -32.17
N LEU A 114 6.04 32.49 -33.36
CA LEU A 114 6.80 32.60 -34.59
C LEU A 114 7.44 34.00 -34.63
N PRO A 115 8.71 34.12 -35.01
CA PRO A 115 9.33 35.42 -35.18
C PRO A 115 8.65 36.16 -36.33
N VAL A 116 8.23 37.40 -36.08
CA VAL A 116 7.85 38.36 -37.12
C VAL A 116 9.16 38.77 -37.80
N GLU A 117 9.45 38.19 -38.97
CA GLU A 117 10.42 38.77 -39.90
C GLU A 117 9.81 40.03 -40.53
N ARG A 118 10.65 41.07 -40.60
CA ARG A 118 10.36 42.40 -41.14
C ARG A 118 10.65 42.44 -42.63
#